data_AF-A0A6G3X8K7-F1
#
_entry.id   AF-A0A6G3X8K7-F1
#
_cell.length_a   1.000
_cell.length_b   1.000
_cell.length_c   1.000
_cell.angle_alpha   90.00
_cell.angle_beta   90.00
_cell.angle_gamma   90.00
#
_symmetry.space_group_name_H-M   'P 1'
#
loop_
_entity.id
_entity.type
_entity.pdbx_description
1 polymer ?
#
loop_
_entity_poly.entity_id
_entity_poly.type
_entity_poly.pdbx_seq_one_letter_code
_entity_poly.pdbx_strand_id
1 'polypeptide(L)' 'AGLEKALDASLELHDYPDVADARRALEEQKVFAILRASGGGVELDVAAASGATVAELLGEAALKVGEATGVEVT' A
#
# COMPACT_ATOMS: atom_id res chain seq x y z
N ALA A 1 -0.55 -13.23 -4.27
CA ALA A 1 -1.36 -12.09 -3.84
C ALA A 1 -1.84 -12.30 -2.41
N GLY A 2 -1.26 -11.59 -1.44
CA GLY A 2 -1.74 -11.56 -0.05
C GLY A 2 -2.75 -10.44 0.16
N LEU A 3 -2.42 -9.23 -0.33
CA LEU A 3 -3.23 -8.02 -0.13
C LEU A 3 -4.58 -8.07 -0.84
N GLU A 4 -4.64 -8.51 -2.10
CA GLU A 4 -5.91 -8.71 -2.82
C GLU A 4 -6.87 -9.67 -2.10
N LYS A 5 -6.32 -10.74 -1.52
CA LYS A 5 -7.11 -11.71 -0.74
C LYS A 5 -7.59 -11.12 0.58
N ALA A 6 -6.75 -10.33 1.25
CA ALA A 6 -7.10 -9.70 2.52
C ALA A 6 -8.16 -8.60 2.36
N LEU A 7 -8.17 -7.94 1.19
CA LEU A 7 -9.13 -6.90 0.84
C LEU A 7 -10.42 -7.43 0.20
N ASP A 8 -10.45 -8.71 -0.19
CA ASP A 8 -11.48 -9.28 -1.06
C ASP A 8 -11.75 -8.40 -2.30
N ALA A 9 -10.65 -7.88 -2.88
CA ALA A 9 -10.67 -6.90 -3.96
C ALA A 9 -9.50 -7.13 -4.92
N SER A 10 -9.62 -6.59 -6.13
CA SER A 10 -8.53 -6.58 -7.11
C SER A 10 -7.66 -5.34 -6.92
N LEU A 11 -6.34 -5.49 -6.99
CA LEU A 11 -5.40 -4.38 -6.93
C LEU A 11 -4.71 -4.23 -8.30
N GLU A 12 -4.73 -3.01 -8.83
CA GLU A 12 -3.93 -2.66 -10.01
C GLU A 12 -2.57 -2.11 -9.54
N LEU A 13 -1.50 -2.81 -9.90
CA LEU A 13 -0.14 -2.38 -9.56
C LEU A 13 0.39 -1.44 -10.64
N HIS A 14 0.87 -0.26 -10.22
CA HIS A 14 1.57 0.68 -11.06
C HIS A 14 3.03 0.80 -10.61
N ASP A 15 3.94 0.34 -11.46
CA ASP A 15 5.38 0.49 -11.21
C ASP A 15 5.81 1.93 -11.51
N TYR A 16 6.50 2.53 -10.53
CA TYR A 16 7.13 3.84 -10.67
C TYR A 16 8.65 3.70 -10.60
N PRO A 17 9.41 4.45 -11.41
CA PRO A 17 10.87 4.34 -11.46
C PRO A 17 11.54 4.89 -10.19
N ASP A 18 10.89 5.83 -9.51
CA ASP A 18 11.37 6.39 -8.26
C ASP A 18 10.23 6.81 -7.32
N VAL A 19 10.59 7.07 -6.06
CA VAL A 19 9.65 7.44 -5.00
C VAL A 19 8.99 8.80 -5.25
N ALA A 20 9.66 9.72 -5.94
CA ALA A 20 9.12 11.06 -6.17
C ALA A 20 7.96 10.99 -7.17
N ASP A 21 8.08 10.17 -8.21
CA ASP A 21 6.99 9.91 -9.15
C ASP A 21 5.79 9.23 -8.49
N ALA A 22 6.04 8.22 -7.64
CA ALA A 22 4.97 7.56 -6.89
C ALA A 22 4.26 8.52 -5.93
N ARG A 23 5.00 9.39 -5.22
CA ARG A 23 4.44 10.42 -4.34
C ARG A 23 3.61 11.43 -5.09
N ARG A 24 4.09 11.90 -6.24
CA ARG A 24 3.30 12.80 -7.09
C ARG A 24 2.00 12.14 -7.55
N ALA A 25 2.03 10.86 -7.93
CA ALA A 25 0.82 10.13 -8.31
C ALA A 25 -0.16 9.98 -7.13
N LEU A 26 0.35 9.79 -5.91
CA LEU A 26 -0.44 9.77 -4.68
C LEU A 26 -1.10 11.14 -4.40
N GLU A 27 -0.34 12.23 -4.52
CA GLU A 27 -0.84 13.61 -4.36
C GLU A 27 -1.88 13.98 -5.42
N GLU A 28 -1.67 13.55 -6.67
CA GLU A 28 -2.59 13.74 -7.79
C GLU A 28 -3.80 12.78 -7.77
N GLN A 29 -3.93 11.94 -6.73
CA GLN A 29 -5.01 10.96 -6.55
C GLN A 29 -5.14 9.94 -7.70
N LYS A 30 -4.01 9.59 -8.33
CA LYS A 30 -3.95 8.54 -9.35
C LYS A 30 -3.82 7.14 -8.75
N VAL A 31 -3.27 7.04 -7.55
CA VAL A 31 -3.13 5.82 -6.77
C VAL A 31 -3.56 6.06 -5.32
N PHE A 32 -3.90 4.99 -4.61
CA PHE A 32 -4.36 5.06 -3.22
C PHE A 32 -3.26 4.81 -2.20
N ALA A 33 -2.21 4.07 -2.58
CA ALA A 33 -1.07 3.81 -1.71
C ALA A 33 0.21 3.53 -2.53
N ILE A 34 1.36 3.66 -1.87
CA ILE A 34 2.69 3.35 -2.38
C ILE A 34 3.25 2.22 -1.52
N LEU A 35 3.70 1.15 -2.18
CA LEU A 35 4.33 0.00 -1.54
C LEU A 35 5.84 0.03 -1.83
N ARG A 36 6.70 -0.08 -0.81
CA ARG A 36 8.17 -0.08 -1.01
C ARG A 36 8.85 -1.12 -0.13
N ALA A 37 9.81 -1.84 -0.68
CA ALA A 37 10.66 -2.72 0.14
C ALA A 37 11.60 -1.86 1.02
N SER A 38 11.69 -2.17 2.31
CA SER A 38 12.56 -1.48 3.26
C SER A 38 13.18 -2.46 4.24
N GLY A 39 14.51 -2.61 4.23
CA GLY A 39 15.26 -3.27 5.31
C GLY A 39 14.87 -4.70 5.71
N GLY A 40 14.13 -5.44 4.87
CA GLY A 40 13.58 -6.77 5.20
C GLY A 40 12.05 -6.80 5.40
N GLY A 41 11.41 -5.64 5.39
CA GLY A 41 9.97 -5.43 5.41
C GLY A 41 9.46 -4.63 4.22
N VAL A 42 8.25 -4.10 4.36
CA VAL A 42 7.55 -3.28 3.39
C VAL A 42 7.03 -2.02 4.07
N GLU A 43 7.27 -0.87 3.47
CA GLU A 43 6.68 0.40 3.87
C GLU A 43 5.45 0.68 3.01
N LEU A 44 4.34 1.09 3.64
CA LEU A 44 3.09 1.44 2.98
C LEU A 44 2.73 2.91 3.25
N ASP A 45 2.81 3.75 2.23
CA ASP A 45 2.39 5.16 2.28
C ASP A 45 1.00 5.29 1.67
N VAL A 46 0.00 5.72 2.44
CA VAL A 46 -1.41 5.75 2.00
C VAL A 46 -1.85 7.20 1.80
N ALA A 47 -2.59 7.46 0.72
CA ALA A 47 -3.00 8.83 0.39
C ALA A 47 -3.91 9.38 1.51
N ALA A 48 -3.46 10.48 2.12
CA ALA A 48 -4.27 11.21 3.09
C ALA A 48 -5.64 11.65 2.53
N ALA A 49 -5.75 11.78 1.20
CA ALA A 49 -6.95 12.18 0.48
C ALA A 49 -7.87 11.02 0.07
N SER A 50 -7.50 9.75 0.28
CA SER A 50 -8.32 8.59 -0.15
C SER A 50 -9.62 8.40 0.64
N GLY A 51 -9.90 9.29 1.60
CA GLY A 51 -10.95 9.11 2.60
C GLY A 51 -10.46 8.19 3.71
N ALA A 52 -10.76 8.53 4.96
CA ALA A 52 -10.27 7.80 6.14
C ALA A 52 -10.52 6.29 6.04
N THR A 53 -11.64 5.89 5.44
CA THR A 53 -12.05 4.49 5.30
C THR A 53 -11.16 3.66 4.36
N VAL A 54 -10.63 4.25 3.28
CA VAL A 54 -9.72 3.54 2.36
C VAL A 54 -8.35 3.37 3.01
N ALA A 55 -7.90 4.39 3.75
CA ALA A 55 -6.63 4.32 4.46
C ALA A 55 -6.64 3.27 5.56
N GLU A 56 -7.71 3.23 6.36
CA GLU A 56 -7.90 2.19 7.39
C GLU A 56 -7.94 0.79 6.76
N LEU A 57 -8.74 0.60 5.70
CA LEU A 57 -8.88 -0.70 5.06
C LEU A 57 -7.54 -1.23 4.50
N LEU A 58 -6.77 -0.38 3.80
CA LEU A 58 -5.47 -0.75 3.26
C LEU A 58 -4.45 -1.05 4.37
N GLY A 59 -4.43 -0.25 5.43
CA GLY A 59 -3.57 -0.47 6.60
C GLY A 59 -3.87 -1.79 7.31
N GLU A 60 -5.14 -2.07 7.61
CA GLU A 60 -5.55 -3.32 8.27
C GLU A 60 -5.20 -4.55 7.42
N ALA A 61 -5.44 -4.48 6.11
CA ALA A 61 -5.11 -5.59 5.21
C ALA A 61 -3.60 -5.81 5.11
N ALA A 62 -2.81 -4.74 5.04
CA ALA A 62 -1.37 -4.83 4.97
C ALA A 62 -0.76 -5.45 6.24
N LEU A 63 -1.24 -5.06 7.42
CA LEU A 63 -0.82 -5.66 8.69
C LEU A 63 -1.14 -7.17 8.75
N LYS A 64 -2.38 -7.57 8.41
CA LYS A 64 -2.77 -8.99 8.38
C LYS A 64 -1.90 -9.82 7.44
N VAL A 65 -1.55 -9.25 6.28
CA VAL A 65 -0.67 -9.93 5.30
C VAL A 65 0.76 -9.98 5.80
N GLY A 66 1.27 -8.93 6.43
CA GLY A 66 2.60 -8.90 7.04
C GLY A 66 2.75 -10.00 8.09
N GLU A 67 1.79 -10.11 9.01
CA GLU A 67 1.76 -11.18 10.01
C GLU A 67 1.73 -12.58 9.39
N ALA A 68 0.86 -12.80 8.38
CA ALA A 68 0.74 -14.09 7.71
C ALA A 68 1.98 -14.50 6.91
N THR A 69 2.79 -13.54 6.48
CA THR A 69 3.98 -13.76 5.64
C THR A 69 5.30 -13.64 6.41
N GLY A 70 5.26 -13.19 7.66
CA GLY A 70 6.46 -12.89 8.44
C GLY A 70 7.24 -11.68 7.92
N VAL A 71 6.59 -10.81 7.14
CA VAL A 71 7.16 -9.58 6.59
C VAL A 71 6.68 -8.41 7.45
N GLU A 72 7.62 -7.65 8.00
CA GLU A 72 7.28 -6.44 8.75
C GLU A 72 6.65 -5.39 7.81
N VAL A 73 5.54 -4.79 8.24
CA VAL A 73 4.87 -3.71 7.50
C VAL A 73 4.87 -2.46 8.37
N THR A 74 5.33 -1.35 7.80
CA THR A 74 5.42 -0.05 8.49
C THR A 74 4.70 1.06 7.73
#